data_AF-A0A521KE32-F1
#
_entry.id   AF-A0A521KE32-F1
#
_cell.length_a   1.000
_cell.length_b   1.000
_cell.length_c   1.000
_cell.angle_alpha   90.00
_cell.angle_beta   90.00
_cell.angle_gamma   90.00
#
_symmetry.space_group_name_H-M   'P 1'
#
loop_
_entity.id
_entity.type
_entity.pdbx_description
1 polymer ?
#
loop_
_entity_poly.entity_id
_entity_poly.type
_entity_poly.pdbx_seq_one_letter_code
_entity_poly.pdbx_strand_id
1 'polypeptide(L)'
;GHDEVEGTRGEAPDRTNVIDSRADVQALGAPDRPVFVVTQTTLSVDDTADTIAAVRERFPDAQIRNDICYATTNRQAAVKVLAERAGLVIVVGSANSSNSVRLCEVARSMGTPAYRVDGIAEVDPAWFEGVDIVGLTAGASVPDDLLQPIIDDLKARGVTRIEPVVVAEETVEFRLPSELEVR
;
A
#
# COMPACT_ATOMS: atom_id res chain seq x y z
N GLY A 1 16.50 -0.34 6.91
CA GLY A 1 15.27 0.26 6.40
C GLY A 1 14.64 -0.69 5.39
N HIS A 2 13.65 -0.20 4.65
CA HIS A 2 13.12 -0.89 3.45
C HIS A 2 14.13 -0.77 2.29
N ASP A 3 14.28 -1.82 1.47
CA ASP A 3 15.33 -1.88 0.43
C ASP A 3 15.28 -0.69 -0.54
N GLU A 4 14.09 -0.27 -0.94
CA GLU A 4 13.87 0.92 -1.78
C GLU A 4 14.37 2.22 -1.14
N VAL A 5 14.20 2.36 0.18
CA VAL A 5 14.66 3.54 0.94
C VAL A 5 16.18 3.52 1.03
N GLU A 6 16.79 2.37 1.31
CA GLU A 6 18.25 2.22 1.33
C GLU A 6 18.86 2.50 -0.05
N GLY A 7 18.24 1.99 -1.12
CA GLY A 7 18.67 2.24 -2.49
C GLY A 7 18.58 3.72 -2.86
N THR A 8 17.45 4.37 -2.59
CA THR A 8 17.26 5.81 -2.90
C THR A 8 18.21 6.69 -2.09
N ARG A 9 18.39 6.40 -0.80
CA ARG A 9 19.37 7.08 0.06
C ARG A 9 20.80 6.85 -0.42
N GLY A 10 21.10 5.67 -0.95
CA GLY A 10 22.40 5.28 -1.48
C GLY A 10 22.94 6.17 -2.61
N GLU A 11 22.06 6.86 -3.34
CA GLU A 11 22.45 7.81 -4.39
C GLU A 11 23.11 9.09 -3.83
N ALA A 12 22.78 9.48 -2.59
CA ALA A 12 23.36 10.66 -1.94
C ALA A 12 23.36 10.55 -0.40
N PRO A 13 24.12 9.61 0.19
CA PRO A 13 23.99 9.21 1.59
C PRO A 13 24.31 10.33 2.58
N ASP A 14 25.30 11.18 2.29
CA ASP A 14 25.72 12.30 3.15
C ASP A 14 24.81 13.53 3.05
N ARG A 15 23.80 13.48 2.16
CA ARG A 15 22.90 14.59 1.86
C ARG A 15 21.42 14.23 1.95
N THR A 16 21.11 13.03 2.45
CA THR A 16 19.75 12.50 2.51
C THR A 16 19.40 12.17 3.96
N ASN A 17 18.33 12.81 4.45
CA ASN A 17 17.67 12.44 5.69
C ASN A 17 16.45 11.58 5.37
N VAL A 18 16.25 10.51 6.14
CA VAL A 18 15.03 9.68 6.05
C VAL A 18 14.11 10.09 7.19
N ILE A 19 12.84 10.30 6.87
CA ILE A 19 11.78 10.67 7.80
C ILE A 19 10.60 9.73 7.57
N ASP A 20 9.91 9.34 8.63
CA ASP A 20 8.75 8.43 8.57
C ASP A 20 7.47 9.10 9.10
N SER A 21 7.60 10.29 9.70
CA SER A 21 6.49 10.95 10.37
C SER A 21 6.60 12.47 10.39
N ARG A 22 5.47 13.12 10.68
CA ARG A 22 5.42 14.55 11.05
C ARG A 22 6.38 14.89 12.20
N ALA A 23 6.56 14.00 13.17
CA ALA A 23 7.47 14.25 14.30
C ALA A 23 8.93 14.32 13.83
N ASP A 24 9.33 13.46 12.89
CA ASP A 24 10.67 13.48 12.32
C ASP A 24 10.93 14.77 11.54
N VAL A 25 9.93 15.26 10.80
CA VAL A 25 10.02 16.56 10.11
C VAL A 25 10.33 17.69 11.08
N GLN A 26 9.71 17.70 12.26
CA GLN A 26 9.93 18.74 13.26
C GLN A 26 11.30 18.62 13.95
N ALA A 27 11.84 17.41 14.02
CA ALA A 27 13.18 17.14 14.57
C ALA A 27 14.31 17.55 13.61
N LEU A 28 14.01 17.83 12.34
CA LEU A 28 15.02 18.26 11.37
C LEU A 28 15.59 19.65 11.73
N GLY A 29 16.92 19.75 11.63
CA GLY A 29 17.65 21.00 11.76
C GLY A 29 17.29 22.01 10.66
N ALA A 30 17.70 23.27 10.87
CA ALA A 30 17.56 24.28 9.83
C ALA A 30 18.39 23.90 8.59
N PRO A 31 17.84 24.04 7.37
CA PRO A 31 18.55 23.68 6.16
C PRO A 31 19.63 24.73 5.84
N ASP A 32 20.78 24.27 5.38
CA ASP A 32 21.88 25.11 4.86
C ASP A 32 21.83 25.27 3.33
N ARG A 33 20.88 24.59 2.68
CA ARG A 33 20.71 24.47 1.21
C ARG A 33 19.24 24.25 0.84
N PRO A 34 18.84 24.42 -0.43
CA PRO A 34 17.48 24.11 -0.87
C PRO A 34 17.08 22.68 -0.53
N VAL A 35 15.85 22.50 -0.05
CA VAL A 35 15.29 21.21 0.34
C VAL A 35 14.52 20.62 -0.83
N PHE A 36 14.81 19.37 -1.17
CA PHE A 36 14.05 18.57 -2.14
C PHE A 36 13.55 17.31 -1.44
N VAL A 37 12.28 16.99 -1.59
CA VAL A 37 11.64 15.82 -0.99
C VAL A 37 11.15 14.89 -2.09
N VAL A 38 11.56 13.63 -1.99
CA VAL A 38 11.04 12.48 -2.72
C VAL A 38 10.38 11.53 -1.74
N THR A 39 9.51 10.65 -2.23
CA THR A 39 8.83 9.67 -1.39
C THR A 39 9.14 8.26 -1.85
N GLN A 40 8.99 7.30 -0.94
CA GLN A 40 8.96 5.90 -1.34
C GLN A 40 7.66 5.62 -2.12
N THR A 41 7.71 4.71 -3.11
CA THR A 41 6.61 4.46 -4.06
C THR A 41 5.41 3.70 -3.47
N THR A 42 5.61 3.02 -2.32
CA THR A 42 4.61 2.12 -1.69
C THR A 42 4.06 2.61 -0.36
N LEU A 43 4.20 3.91 -0.07
CA LEU A 43 3.70 4.50 1.18
C LEU A 43 2.17 4.60 1.21
N SER A 44 1.63 4.72 2.42
CA SER A 44 0.26 5.18 2.65
C SER A 44 0.08 6.58 2.06
N VAL A 45 -0.92 6.75 1.19
CA VAL A 45 -1.22 8.03 0.52
C VAL A 45 -1.60 9.10 1.56
N ASP A 46 -2.38 8.72 2.56
CA ASP A 46 -2.88 9.65 3.57
C ASP A 46 -1.77 10.08 4.55
N ASP A 47 -0.97 9.12 5.05
CA ASP A 47 0.13 9.43 5.98
C ASP A 47 1.23 10.26 5.30
N THR A 48 1.47 9.99 4.01
CA THR A 48 2.39 10.76 3.18
C THR A 48 1.86 12.17 2.96
N ALA A 49 0.56 12.35 2.74
CA ALA A 49 -0.05 13.66 2.62
C ALA A 49 0.09 14.49 3.92
N ASP A 50 -0.10 13.87 5.09
CA ASP A 50 0.13 14.55 6.38
C ASP A 50 1.60 14.93 6.58
N THR A 51 2.51 14.03 6.24
CA THR A 51 3.96 14.29 6.36
C THR A 51 4.40 15.39 5.40
N ILE A 52 3.90 15.40 4.16
CA ILE A 52 4.12 16.48 3.19
C ILE A 52 3.57 17.81 3.71
N ALA A 53 2.41 17.81 4.36
CA ALA A 53 1.85 19.02 4.97
C ALA A 53 2.78 19.57 6.07
N ALA A 54 3.33 18.70 6.92
CA ALA A 54 4.31 19.09 7.93
C ALA A 54 5.61 19.65 7.30
N VAL A 55 6.08 19.06 6.20
CA VAL A 55 7.25 19.56 5.46
C VAL A 55 6.98 20.98 4.94
N ARG A 56 5.82 21.22 4.33
CA ARG A 56 5.45 22.56 3.81
C ARG A 56 5.34 23.61 4.91
N GLU A 57 4.85 23.22 6.09
CA GLU A 57 4.78 24.09 7.26
C GLU A 57 6.19 24.47 7.76
N ARG A 58 7.09 23.49 7.84
CA ARG A 58 8.44 23.66 8.42
C ARG A 58 9.45 24.26 7.44
N PHE A 59 9.35 23.93 6.15
CA PHE A 59 10.23 24.32 5.06
C PHE A 59 9.41 24.84 3.87
N PRO A 60 8.91 26.09 3.92
CA PRO A 60 7.99 26.62 2.91
C PRO A 60 8.53 26.63 1.47
N ASP A 61 9.85 26.74 1.31
CA ASP A 61 10.52 26.75 0.01
C ASP A 61 10.92 25.35 -0.50
N ALA A 62 10.54 24.28 0.22
CA ALA A 62 10.88 22.92 -0.18
C ALA A 62 10.17 22.53 -1.48
N GLN A 63 10.93 21.95 -2.41
CA GLN A 63 10.38 21.30 -3.59
C GLN A 63 10.00 19.87 -3.25
N ILE A 64 8.77 19.47 -3.60
CA ILE A 64 8.22 18.17 -3.21
C ILE A 64 7.75 17.45 -4.46
N ARG A 65 8.29 16.26 -4.68
CA ARG A 65 7.81 15.30 -5.66
C ARG A 65 7.24 14.10 -4.93
N ASN A 66 5.93 13.92 -5.01
CA ASN A 66 5.29 12.71 -4.50
C ASN A 66 5.47 11.61 -5.55
N ASP A 67 6.27 10.61 -5.20
CA ASP A 67 6.66 9.49 -6.04
C ASP A 67 5.84 8.22 -5.74
N ILE A 68 4.77 8.29 -4.92
CA ILE A 68 3.83 7.18 -4.76
C ILE A 68 3.27 6.80 -6.13
N CYS A 69 3.41 5.53 -6.50
CA CYS A 69 3.05 5.08 -7.83
C CYS A 69 1.52 4.95 -8.00
N TYR A 70 1.06 4.90 -9.26
CA TYR A 70 -0.36 4.75 -9.58
C TYR A 70 -0.95 3.47 -8.99
N ALA A 71 -0.20 2.36 -9.03
CA ALA A 71 -0.64 1.05 -8.54
C ALA A 71 -0.93 1.07 -7.03
N THR A 72 -0.07 1.73 -6.24
CA THR A 72 -0.26 1.93 -4.80
C THR A 72 -1.51 2.78 -4.54
N THR A 73 -1.64 3.90 -5.26
CA THR A 73 -2.77 4.84 -5.10
C THR A 73 -4.10 4.16 -5.41
N ASN A 74 -4.19 3.46 -6.56
CA ASN A 74 -5.40 2.78 -7.00
C ASN A 74 -5.81 1.65 -6.05
N ARG A 75 -4.85 0.85 -5.58
CA ARG A 75 -5.14 -0.26 -4.66
C ARG A 75 -5.61 0.25 -3.30
N GLN A 76 -4.99 1.30 -2.76
CA GLN A 76 -5.46 1.92 -1.51
C GLN A 76 -6.87 2.51 -1.68
N ALA A 77 -7.17 3.16 -2.81
CA ALA A 77 -8.52 3.64 -3.12
C ALA A 77 -9.54 2.48 -3.20
N ALA A 78 -9.18 1.36 -3.84
CA ALA A 78 -10.03 0.17 -3.90
C ALA A 78 -10.30 -0.42 -2.51
N VAL A 79 -9.28 -0.46 -1.64
CA VAL A 79 -9.43 -0.92 -0.26
C VAL A 79 -10.33 -0.01 0.55
N LYS A 80 -10.27 1.31 0.34
CA LYS A 80 -11.20 2.24 1.02
C LYS A 80 -12.65 1.91 0.68
N VAL A 81 -12.95 1.69 -0.60
CA VAL A 81 -14.29 1.28 -1.05
C VAL A 81 -14.69 -0.10 -0.49
N LEU A 82 -13.75 -1.05 -0.38
CA LEU A 82 -14.01 -2.34 0.25
C LEU A 82 -14.33 -2.19 1.73
N ALA A 83 -13.54 -1.42 2.48
CA ALA A 83 -13.72 -1.20 3.91
C ALA A 83 -15.05 -0.52 4.24
N GLU A 84 -15.53 0.42 3.41
CA GLU A 84 -16.85 1.04 3.60
C GLU A 84 -18.02 0.05 3.49
N ARG A 85 -17.84 -1.05 2.76
CA ARG A 85 -18.90 -2.02 2.44
C ARG A 85 -18.78 -3.32 3.23
N ALA A 86 -17.59 -3.66 3.73
CA ALA A 86 -17.29 -4.96 4.33
C ALA A 86 -17.19 -4.89 5.86
N GLY A 87 -17.59 -5.97 6.53
CA GLY A 87 -17.34 -6.15 7.96
C GLY A 87 -15.93 -6.69 8.28
N LEU A 88 -15.21 -7.14 7.25
CA LEU A 88 -13.87 -7.73 7.31
C LEU A 88 -13.15 -7.49 5.99
N VAL A 89 -11.87 -7.14 6.03
CA VAL A 89 -10.99 -7.10 4.84
C VAL A 89 -9.85 -8.11 4.98
N ILE A 90 -9.72 -9.02 4.02
CA ILE A 90 -8.58 -9.92 3.89
C ILE A 90 -7.67 -9.38 2.79
N VAL A 91 -6.40 -9.16 3.13
CA VAL A 91 -5.36 -8.73 2.20
C VAL A 91 -4.39 -9.88 2.00
N VAL A 92 -4.32 -10.42 0.78
CA VAL A 92 -3.32 -11.42 0.44
C VAL A 92 -2.01 -10.74 0.09
N GLY A 93 -0.90 -11.21 0.65
CA GLY A 93 0.44 -10.73 0.34
C GLY A 93 1.38 -10.85 1.52
N SER A 94 2.68 -10.86 1.25
CA SER A 94 3.71 -11.19 2.24
C SER A 94 3.94 -10.11 3.31
N ALA A 95 4.44 -10.52 4.47
CA ALA A 95 4.65 -9.61 5.61
C ALA A 95 5.77 -8.58 5.35
N ASN A 96 6.68 -8.89 4.43
CA ASN A 96 7.75 -7.98 3.98
C ASN A 96 7.31 -7.07 2.81
N SER A 97 6.07 -7.20 2.31
CA SER A 97 5.54 -6.35 1.25
C SER A 97 4.94 -5.07 1.85
N SER A 98 5.66 -3.94 1.74
CA SER A 98 5.19 -2.62 2.20
C SER A 98 3.79 -2.32 1.70
N ASN A 99 3.53 -2.50 0.39
CA ASN A 99 2.21 -2.27 -0.18
C ASN A 99 1.13 -3.16 0.48
N SER A 100 1.37 -4.46 0.67
CA SER A 100 0.38 -5.37 1.28
C SER A 100 0.07 -4.98 2.73
N VAL A 101 1.09 -4.56 3.48
CA VAL A 101 0.92 -4.05 4.85
C VAL A 101 0.11 -2.75 4.84
N ARG A 102 0.40 -1.80 3.94
CA ARG A 102 -0.33 -0.53 3.84
C ARG A 102 -1.80 -0.74 3.47
N LEU A 103 -2.13 -1.67 2.59
CA LEU A 103 -3.54 -2.01 2.29
C LEU A 103 -4.29 -2.45 3.56
N CYS A 104 -3.67 -3.29 4.39
CA CYS A 104 -4.27 -3.75 5.64
C CYS A 104 -4.45 -2.60 6.64
N GLU A 105 -3.46 -1.71 6.76
CA GLU A 105 -3.53 -0.52 7.61
C GLU A 105 -4.60 0.47 7.15
N VAL A 106 -4.75 0.70 5.84
CA VAL A 106 -5.80 1.56 5.28
C VAL A 106 -7.19 1.04 5.61
N ALA A 107 -7.44 -0.27 5.51
CA ALA A 107 -8.74 -0.82 5.93
C ALA A 107 -9.01 -0.61 7.44
N ARG A 108 -7.98 -0.80 8.27
CA ARG A 108 -8.07 -0.60 9.73
C ARG A 108 -8.28 0.86 10.11
N SER A 109 -7.65 1.81 9.41
CA SER A 109 -7.83 3.24 9.67
C SER A 109 -9.26 3.70 9.36
N MET A 110 -9.98 2.98 8.49
CA MET A 110 -11.41 3.17 8.24
C MET A 110 -12.32 2.47 9.26
N GLY A 111 -11.76 1.82 10.29
CA GLY A 111 -12.51 1.14 11.33
C GLY A 111 -12.97 -0.28 10.97
N THR A 112 -12.52 -0.83 9.84
CA THR A 112 -12.86 -2.20 9.44
C THR A 112 -11.77 -3.17 9.89
N PRO A 113 -12.11 -4.27 10.58
CA PRO A 113 -11.16 -5.34 10.87
C PRO A 113 -10.48 -5.81 9.58
N ALA A 114 -9.16 -5.87 9.59
CA ALA A 114 -8.41 -6.35 8.42
C ALA A 114 -7.24 -7.24 8.82
N TYR A 115 -6.97 -8.26 8.00
CA TYR A 115 -5.88 -9.22 8.21
C TYR A 115 -5.09 -9.42 6.93
N ARG A 116 -3.76 -9.34 7.07
CA ARG A 116 -2.83 -9.69 6.00
C ARG A 116 -2.43 -11.15 6.14
N VAL A 117 -2.62 -11.92 5.08
CA VAL A 117 -2.33 -13.36 5.01
C VAL A 117 -1.42 -13.68 3.83
N ASP A 118 -0.51 -14.64 3.98
CA ASP A 118 0.26 -15.19 2.86
C ASP A 118 -0.59 -16.09 1.96
N GLY A 119 -1.68 -16.67 2.49
CA GLY A 119 -2.62 -17.47 1.74
C GLY A 119 -3.69 -18.09 2.64
N ILE A 120 -4.47 -19.01 2.08
CA ILE A 120 -5.64 -19.61 2.75
C ILE A 120 -5.31 -20.29 4.10
N ALA A 121 -4.12 -20.85 4.26
CA ALA A 121 -3.72 -21.54 5.49
C ALA A 121 -3.65 -20.63 6.73
N GLU A 122 -3.54 -19.31 6.53
CA GLU A 122 -3.50 -18.32 7.62
C GLU A 122 -4.86 -17.68 7.89
N VAL A 123 -5.89 -18.02 7.11
CA VAL A 123 -7.24 -17.48 7.30
C VAL A 123 -7.88 -18.17 8.51
N ASP A 124 -8.18 -17.39 9.55
CA ASP A 124 -8.87 -17.89 10.73
C ASP A 124 -10.39 -17.88 10.53
N PRO A 125 -11.09 -19.03 10.63
CA PRO A 125 -12.54 -19.10 10.57
C PRO A 125 -13.27 -18.15 11.53
N ALA A 126 -12.68 -17.83 12.69
CA ALA A 126 -13.28 -16.96 13.68
C ALA A 126 -13.46 -15.52 13.19
N TRP A 127 -12.68 -15.08 12.19
CA TRP A 127 -12.81 -13.73 11.62
C TRP A 127 -14.15 -13.50 10.92
N PHE A 128 -14.84 -14.57 10.51
CA PHE A 128 -16.12 -14.48 9.80
C PHE A 128 -17.34 -14.41 10.73
N GLU A 129 -17.16 -14.52 12.05
CA GLU A 129 -18.26 -14.46 13.00
C GLU A 129 -18.96 -13.09 12.96
N GLY A 130 -20.25 -13.09 12.58
CA GLY A 130 -21.04 -11.85 12.47
C GLY A 130 -20.70 -10.98 11.27
N VAL A 131 -19.96 -11.50 10.28
CA VAL A 131 -19.58 -10.77 9.06
C VAL A 131 -20.47 -11.18 7.88
N ASP A 132 -21.24 -10.24 7.36
CA ASP A 132 -22.10 -10.47 6.18
C ASP A 132 -21.35 -10.26 4.84
N ILE A 133 -20.37 -9.36 4.82
CA ILE A 133 -19.61 -8.97 3.62
C ILE A 133 -18.13 -9.01 3.95
N VAL A 134 -17.37 -9.82 3.19
CA VAL A 134 -15.92 -9.92 3.24
C VAL A 134 -15.32 -9.20 2.04
N GLY A 135 -14.48 -8.21 2.30
CA GLY A 135 -13.61 -7.60 1.30
C GLY A 135 -12.37 -8.48 1.09
N LEU A 136 -12.04 -8.79 -0.16
CA LEU A 136 -10.84 -9.53 -0.52
C LEU A 136 -10.02 -8.69 -1.49
N THR A 137 -8.73 -8.53 -1.21
CA THR A 137 -7.78 -7.81 -2.07
C THR A 137 -6.41 -8.45 -1.98
N ALA A 138 -5.47 -7.99 -2.81
CA ALA A 138 -4.10 -8.48 -2.85
C ALA A 138 -3.08 -7.35 -3.02
N GLY A 139 -1.87 -7.58 -2.50
CA GLY A 139 -0.71 -6.74 -2.80
C GLY A 139 -0.34 -6.78 -4.29
N ALA A 140 0.36 -5.75 -4.78
CA ALA A 140 0.72 -5.63 -6.19
C ALA A 140 1.61 -6.78 -6.73
N SER A 141 2.30 -7.51 -5.85
CA SER A 141 3.20 -8.62 -6.20
C SER A 141 2.56 -10.00 -6.10
N VAL A 142 1.25 -10.08 -5.82
CA VAL A 142 0.56 -11.34 -5.54
C VAL A 142 -0.11 -11.83 -6.83
N PRO A 143 0.20 -13.05 -7.31
CA PRO A 143 -0.49 -13.68 -8.41
C PRO A 143 -1.98 -13.93 -8.13
N ASP A 144 -2.83 -13.74 -9.13
CA ASP A 144 -4.29 -13.91 -9.01
C ASP A 144 -4.70 -15.32 -8.56
N ASP A 145 -3.93 -16.36 -8.90
CA ASP A 145 -4.20 -17.74 -8.51
C ASP A 145 -4.10 -17.96 -6.99
N LEU A 146 -3.37 -17.11 -6.26
CA LEU A 146 -3.31 -17.17 -4.80
C LEU A 146 -4.59 -16.67 -4.12
N LEU A 147 -5.44 -15.92 -4.83
CA LEU A 147 -6.76 -15.52 -4.33
C LEU A 147 -7.79 -16.65 -4.45
N GLN A 148 -7.62 -17.52 -5.43
CA GLN A 148 -8.61 -18.54 -5.79
C GLN A 148 -8.94 -19.50 -4.62
N PRO A 149 -7.97 -20.03 -3.85
CA PRO A 149 -8.27 -20.87 -2.69
C PRO A 149 -9.12 -20.16 -1.62
N ILE A 150 -8.92 -18.85 -1.42
CA ILE A 150 -9.70 -18.06 -0.46
C ILE A 150 -11.11 -17.83 -0.99
N ILE A 151 -11.25 -17.53 -2.28
CA ILE A 151 -12.56 -17.40 -2.93
C ILE A 151 -13.36 -18.70 -2.80
N ASP A 152 -12.72 -19.85 -3.00
CA ASP A 152 -13.40 -21.15 -2.93
C ASP A 152 -13.76 -21.57 -1.50
N ASP A 153 -12.91 -21.24 -0.51
CA ASP A 153 -13.26 -21.39 0.91
C ASP A 153 -14.46 -20.51 1.31
N LEU A 154 -14.50 -19.25 0.86
CA LEU A 154 -15.64 -18.35 1.09
C LEU A 154 -16.93 -18.89 0.46
N LYS A 155 -16.87 -19.43 -0.77
CA LYS A 155 -18.04 -20.09 -1.41
C LYS A 155 -18.49 -21.30 -0.61
N ALA A 156 -17.56 -22.13 -0.13
CA ALA A 156 -17.89 -23.30 0.68
C ALA A 156 -18.56 -22.92 2.02
N ARG A 157 -18.26 -21.73 2.55
CA ARG A 157 -18.92 -21.14 3.73
C ARG A 157 -20.27 -20.49 3.44
N GLY A 158 -20.71 -20.48 2.17
CA GLY A 158 -22.02 -20.00 1.78
C GLY A 158 -22.05 -18.62 1.13
N VAL A 159 -20.91 -18.05 0.72
CA VAL A 159 -20.91 -16.83 -0.09
C VAL A 159 -21.57 -17.11 -1.45
N THR A 160 -22.69 -16.44 -1.71
CA THR A 160 -23.50 -16.64 -2.93
C THR A 160 -23.26 -15.59 -4.01
N ARG A 161 -22.61 -14.46 -3.67
CA ARG A 161 -22.39 -13.34 -4.58
C ARG A 161 -20.97 -12.80 -4.44
N ILE A 162 -20.31 -12.61 -5.58
CA ILE A 162 -18.99 -12.00 -5.67
C ILE A 162 -19.12 -10.81 -6.62
N GLU A 163 -18.71 -9.63 -6.17
CA GLU A 163 -18.74 -8.39 -6.94
C GLU A 163 -17.32 -7.81 -7.03
N PRO A 164 -16.77 -7.60 -8.24
CA PRO A 164 -15.52 -6.88 -8.36
C PRO A 164 -15.74 -5.40 -8.03
N VAL A 165 -14.80 -4.82 -7.29
CA VAL A 165 -14.72 -3.37 -7.05
C VAL A 165 -13.64 -2.80 -7.97
N VAL A 166 -14.06 -1.96 -8.91
CA VAL A 166 -13.15 -1.29 -9.86
C VAL A 166 -13.21 0.21 -9.59
N VAL A 167 -12.10 0.78 -9.14
CA VAL A 167 -11.96 2.22 -8.87
C VAL A 167 -11.18 2.95 -9.96
N ALA A 168 -10.36 2.24 -10.73
CA ALA A 168 -9.55 2.76 -11.82
C ALA A 168 -9.23 1.64 -12.82
N GLU A 169 -9.07 1.99 -14.09
CA GLU A 169 -8.52 1.10 -15.12
C GLU A 169 -7.01 1.33 -15.23
N GLU A 170 -6.22 0.26 -15.13
CA GLU A 170 -4.77 0.31 -15.27
C GLU A 170 -4.38 -0.16 -16.69
N THR A 171 -3.88 0.74 -17.52
CA THR A 171 -3.50 0.44 -18.93
C THR A 171 -2.00 0.54 -19.18
N VAL A 172 -1.19 0.70 -18.14
CA VAL A 172 0.26 0.88 -18.24
C VAL A 172 0.94 -0.47 -18.34
N GLU A 173 1.76 -0.65 -19.37
CA GLU A 173 2.58 -1.86 -19.56
C GLU A 173 4.06 -1.49 -19.62
N PHE A 174 4.88 -2.20 -18.86
CA PHE A 174 6.33 -2.07 -18.89
C PHE A 174 6.93 -3.22 -19.70
N ARG A 175 7.51 -2.89 -20.85
CA ARG A 175 8.17 -3.87 -21.70
C ARG A 175 9.52 -4.27 -21.12
N LEU A 176 9.92 -5.51 -21.39
CA LEU A 176 11.26 -5.97 -21.09
C LEU A 176 12.30 -5.12 -21.85
N PRO A 177 13.51 -4.95 -21.29
CA PRO A 177 14.64 -4.45 -22.06
C PRO A 177 14.84 -5.28 -23.33
N SER A 178 15.24 -4.62 -24.41
CA SER A 178 15.40 -5.23 -25.75
C SER A 178 16.32 -6.47 -25.76
N GLU A 179 17.24 -6.54 -24.82
CA GLU A 179 18.23 -7.60 -24.60
C GLU A 179 17.60 -8.87 -24.01
N LEU A 180 16.41 -8.76 -23.42
CA LEU A 180 15.66 -9.85 -22.77
C LEU A 180 14.38 -10.22 -23.53
N GLU A 181 14.07 -9.55 -24.63
CA GLU A 181 12.97 -9.95 -25.50
C GLU A 181 13.28 -11.32 -26.13
N VAL A 182 12.43 -12.31 -25.85
CA VAL A 182 12.52 -13.64 -26.46
C VAL A 182 12.18 -13.49 -27.95
N ARG A 183 13.18 -13.70 -28.81
CA ARG A 183 13.00 -13.72 -30.28
C ARG A 183 12.24 -14.95 -30.74
#